data_AF-A0A8S3C4H2-F1
#
_entry.id   AF-A0A8S3C4H2-F1
#
_cell.length_a   1.000
_cell.length_b   1.000
_cell.length_c   1.000
_cell.angle_alpha   90.00
_cell.angle_beta   90.00
_cell.angle_gamma   90.00
#
_symmetry.space_group_name_H-M   'P 1'
#
loop_
_entity.id
_entity.type
_entity.pdbx_description
1 polymer ?
#
loop_
_entity_poly.entity_id
_entity_poly.type
_entity_poly.pdbx_seq_one_letter_code
_entity_poly.pdbx_strand_id
1 'polypeptide(L)' 'EALTKRLRSKAFQAILRQDMTFFDREENSTGALCTRLATEASAVQCATGVRFGLIFQHLFAMVAGILLGFAYSWQ' A
#
# COMPACT_ATOMS: atom_id res chain seq x y z
N GLU A 1 -0.34 10.35 -10.33
CA GLU A 1 -1.74 10.83 -10.20
C GLU A 1 -2.83 9.75 -10.30
N ALA A 2 -2.67 8.70 -11.13
CA ALA A 2 -3.71 7.66 -11.28
C ALA A 2 -4.04 6.88 -9.98
N LEU A 3 -3.04 6.61 -9.14
CA LEU A 3 -3.21 5.93 -7.84
C LEU A 3 -4.06 6.74 -6.87
N THR A 4 -3.81 8.05 -6.77
CA THR A 4 -4.56 8.98 -5.90
C THR A 4 -6.03 9.06 -6.30
N LYS A 5 -6.32 9.07 -7.60
CA LYS A 5 -7.69 9.11 -8.13
C LYS A 5 -8.46 7.81 -7.83
N ARG A 6 -7.79 6.66 -7.95
CA ARG A 6 -8.35 5.35 -7.60
C ARG A 6 -8.62 5.21 -6.10
N LEU A 7 -7.71 5.70 -5.25
CA LEU A 7 -7.91 5.68 -3.81
C LEU A 7 -9.12 6.52 -3.39
N ARG A 8 -9.24 7.76 -3.91
CA ARG A 8 -10.42 8.61 -3.67
C ARG A 8 -11.72 7.96 -4.13
N SER A 9 -11.73 7.34 -5.31
CA SER A 9 -12.92 6.68 -5.83
C SER A 9 -13.34 5.48 -4.98
N LYS A 10 -12.39 4.62 -4.56
CA LYS A 10 -12.67 3.49 -3.66
C LYS A 10 -13.12 3.93 -2.27
N ALA A 11 -12.49 4.97 -1.72
CA ALA A 11 -12.88 5.53 -0.43
C ALA A 11 -14.31 6.10 -0.47
N PHE A 12 -14.64 6.85 -1.52
CA PHE A 12 -15.98 7.41 -1.70
C PHE A 12 -17.05 6.33 -1.86
N GLN A 13 -16.75 5.27 -2.61
CA GLN A 13 -17.65 4.14 -2.80
C GLN A 13 -17.86 3.31 -1.53
N ALA A 14 -16.84 3.21 -0.67
CA ALA A 14 -16.94 2.54 0.63
C ALA A 14 -17.82 3.34 1.60
N ILE A 15 -17.69 4.67 1.62
CA ILE A 15 -18.51 5.55 2.47
C ILE A 15 -19.98 5.49 2.06
N LEU A 16 -20.28 5.47 0.76
CA LEU A 16 -21.66 5.35 0.25
C LEU A 16 -22.34 4.00 0.56
N ARG A 17 -21.58 2.99 0.97
CA ARG A 17 -22.08 1.64 1.28
C ARG A 17 -22.34 1.40 2.77
N GLN A 18 -22.10 2.39 3.63
CA GLN A 18 -22.16 2.22 5.07
C GLN A 18 -23.55 2.56 5.63
N ASP A 19 -24.05 1.76 6.57
CA ASP A 19 -25.41 1.86 7.11
C ASP A 19 -25.64 3.15 7.90
N MET A 20 -26.88 3.66 7.89
CA MET A 20 -27.25 4.96 8.48
C MET A 20 -26.95 5.06 9.99
N THR A 21 -27.05 3.95 10.73
CA THR A 21 -26.71 3.83 12.16
C THR A 21 -25.21 4.02 12.45
N PHE A 22 -24.36 3.85 11.43
CA PHE A 22 -22.93 4.07 11.56
C PHE A 22 -22.58 5.55 11.61
N PHE A 23 -23.33 6.41 10.90
CA PHE A 23 -23.15 7.86 10.87
C PHE A 23 -23.75 8.59 12.08
N ASP A 24 -24.54 7.89 12.90
CA ASP A 24 -25.22 8.43 14.07
C ASP A 24 -24.31 8.51 15.32
N ARG A 25 -23.11 7.90 15.25
CA ARG A 25 -22.07 8.07 16.27
C ARG A 25 -21.23 9.31 15.94
N GLU A 26 -21.11 10.26 16.87
CA GLU A 26 -20.29 11.48 16.71
C GLU A 26 -18.81 11.16 16.33
N GLU A 27 -18.30 10.02 16.79
CA GLU A 27 -16.95 9.53 16.47
C GLU A 27 -16.81 9.04 15.01
N ASN A 28 -17.93 8.71 14.36
CA ASN A 28 -17.99 8.14 13.02
C ASN A 28 -18.46 9.13 11.95
N SER A 29 -18.27 10.43 12.17
CA SER A 29 -18.51 11.43 11.13
C SER A 29 -17.73 11.07 9.84
N THR A 30 -18.43 11.08 8.71
CA THR A 30 -17.95 10.72 7.36
C THR A 30 -16.54 11.24 7.05
N GLY A 31 -16.25 12.47 7.45
CA GLY A 31 -14.95 13.12 7.24
C GLY A 31 -13.81 12.53 8.07
N ALA A 32 -14.05 12.23 9.35
CA ALA A 32 -13.03 11.68 10.25
C ALA A 32 -12.63 10.25 9.87
N LEU A 33 -13.62 9.42 9.47
CA LEU A 33 -13.38 8.08 8.96
C LEU A 33 -12.70 8.06 7.60
N CYS A 34 -13.13 8.90 6.66
CA CYS A 34 -12.46 9.01 5.37
C CYS A 34 -10.98 9.37 5.56
N THR A 35 -10.70 10.29 6.49
CA THR A 35 -9.34 10.72 6.80
C THR A 35 -8.54 9.61 7.48
N ARG A 36 -9.10 8.92 8.49
CA ARG A 36 -8.45 7.77 9.12
C ARG A 36 -8.18 6.64 8.14
N LEU A 37 -9.17 6.28 7.33
CA LEU A 37 -9.06 5.19 6.36
C LEU A 37 -8.06 5.54 5.24
N ALA A 38 -8.03 6.79 4.77
CA ALA A 38 -7.01 7.24 3.81
C ALA A 38 -5.60 7.24 4.42
N THR A 39 -5.47 7.62 5.70
CA THR A 39 -4.18 7.62 6.41
C THR A 39 -3.68 6.20 6.63
N GLU A 40 -4.54 5.29 7.08
CA GLU A 40 -4.18 3.87 7.25
C GLU A 40 -3.93 3.18 5.91
N ALA A 41 -4.72 3.45 4.87
CA ALA A 41 -4.47 2.92 3.53
C ALA A 41 -3.13 3.42 2.96
N SER A 42 -2.80 4.70 3.18
CA SER A 42 -1.50 5.26 2.78
C SER A 42 -0.35 4.61 3.57
N ALA A 43 -0.51 4.44 4.88
CA ALA A 43 0.47 3.78 5.74
C ALA A 43 0.71 2.32 5.33
N VAL A 44 -0.37 1.56 5.06
CA VAL A 44 -0.28 0.18 4.58
C VAL A 44 0.34 0.12 3.18
N GLN A 45 -0.01 1.03 2.27
CA GLN A 45 0.58 1.06 0.93
C GLN A 45 2.08 1.41 0.98
N CYS A 46 2.48 2.33 1.85
CA CYS A 46 3.87 2.72 2.03
C CYS A 46 4.68 1.59 2.70
N ALA A 47 4.16 1.02 3.79
CA ALA A 47 4.79 -0.10 4.48
C ALA A 47 4.92 -1.34 3.56
N THR A 48 3.86 -1.65 2.82
CA THR A 48 3.84 -2.77 1.86
C THR A 48 4.78 -2.51 0.69
N GLY A 49 4.77 -1.31 0.11
CA GLY A 49 5.64 -0.92 -0.99
C GLY A 49 7.13 -0.95 -0.63
N VAL A 50 7.50 -0.44 0.55
CA VAL A 50 8.88 -0.47 1.05
C VAL A 50 9.32 -1.91 1.34
N ARG A 51 8.48 -2.72 1.99
CA ARG A 51 8.79 -4.13 2.28
C ARG A 51 8.99 -4.93 0.99
N PHE A 52 8.11 -4.77 0.01
CA PHE A 52 8.29 -5.40 -1.29
C PHE A 52 9.56 -4.91 -1.99
N GLY A 53 9.85 -3.60 -1.95
CA GLY A 53 11.08 -3.04 -2.49
C GLY A 53 12.34 -3.68 -1.91
N LEU A 54 12.41 -3.86 -0.59
CA LEU A 54 13.53 -4.56 0.06
C LEU A 54 13.64 -6.02 -0.38
N ILE A 55 12.52 -6.75 -0.42
CA ILE A 55 12.52 -8.16 -0.86
C ILE A 55 13.08 -8.27 -2.28
N PHE A 56 12.62 -7.41 -3.20
CA PHE A 56 13.14 -7.37 -4.56
C PHE A 56 14.62 -7.01 -4.61
N GLN A 57 15.04 -6.01 -3.84
CA GLN A 57 16.45 -5.61 -3.79
C GLN A 57 17.35 -6.78 -3.35
N HIS A 58 16.97 -7.51 -2.29
CA HIS A 58 17.73 -8.67 -1.83
C HIS A 58 17.72 -9.82 -2.84
N LEU A 59 16.58 -10.05 -3.51
CA LEU A 59 16.48 -11.05 -4.57
C LEU A 59 17.42 -10.72 -5.75
N PHE A 60 17.40 -9.47 -6.23
CA PHE A 60 18.27 -9.01 -7.30
C PHE A 60 19.74 -9.07 -6.90
N ALA A 61 20.09 -8.67 -5.67
CA ALA A 61 21.45 -8.75 -5.17
C ALA A 61 21.96 -10.20 -5.12
N MET A 62 21.11 -11.13 -4.66
CA MET A 62 21.44 -12.56 -4.64
C MET A 62 21.65 -13.12 -6.05
N VAL A 63 20.73 -12.81 -6.98
CA VAL A 63 20.83 -13.25 -8.38
C VAL A 63 22.07 -12.66 -9.05
N ALA A 64 22.35 -11.37 -8.86
CA ALA A 64 23.54 -10.72 -9.40
C ALA A 64 24.82 -11.34 -8.83
N GLY A 65 24.85 -11.64 -7.53
CA GLY A 65 25.98 -12.32 -6.88
C GLY A 65 26.21 -13.73 -7.44
N ILE A 66 25.13 -14.49 -7.69
CA ILE A 66 25.22 -15.83 -8.30
C ILE A 66 25.72 -15.71 -9.75
N LEU A 67 25.17 -14.80 -10.55
CA LEU A 67 25.58 -14.61 -11.94
C LEU A 67 27.04 -14.16 -12.05
N LEU A 68 27.48 -13.22 -11.22
CA LEU A 68 28.87 -12.78 -11.16
C LEU A 68 29.77 -13.91 -10.66
N GLY A 69 29.32 -14.69 -9.67
CA GLY A 69 30.00 -15.88 -9.18
C GLY A 69 30.23 -16.89 -10.30
N PHE A 70 29.20 -17.25 -11.07
CA PHE A 70 29.37 -18.15 -12.21
C PHE A 70 30.19 -17.54 -13.34
N ALA A 71 30.07 -16.24 -13.62
CA ALA A 71 30.84 -15.58 -14.67
C ALA A 71 32.35 -15.54 -14.37
N TYR A 72 32.72 -15.28 -13.12
CA TYR A 72 34.12 -15.19 -12.69
C TYR A 72 34.70 -16.53 -12.22
N SER A 73 33.88 -17.44 -11.68
CA SER A 73 34.27 -18.80 -11.28
C SER A 73 34.18 -19.81 -12.44
N TRP A 74 34.03 -19.36 -13.69
CA TRP A 74 34.13 -20.22 -14.87
C TRP A 74 35.60 -20.47 -15.30
N GLN A 75 36.47 -20.72 -14.33
CA GLN A 75 37.76 -21.38 -14.50
C GLN A 75 37.86 -22.48 -13.45
#